data_AF-A0A2G2F2A0-F1
#
_entry.id   AF-A0A2G2F2A0-F1
#
_cell.length_a   1.000
_cell.length_b   1.000
_cell.length_c   1.000
_cell.angle_alpha   90.00
_cell.angle_beta   90.00
_cell.angle_gamma   90.00
#
_symmetry.space_group_name_H-M   'P 1'
#
loop_
_entity.id
_entity.type
_entity.pdbx_description
1 polymer ?
#
loop_
_entity_poly.entity_id
_entity_poly.type
_entity_poly.pdbx_seq_one_letter_code
_entity_poly.pdbx_strand_id
1 'polypeptide(L)'
;MIIRRIKNIAKQRGYVVYDDPYKLNIWGIRANSTTPNSFDDEIHVFTNIGTLQKPNWAYWVFQITTDPGTYWLSNPSNSKGTAILKPGQFVDTYKIDKHRGKYYALCQRLKKVTVIRDYDRDAVLDFYNGKEDLGWHGINIHRARKVGETYTVDRFSAGCQVFKNAADFQFFMKLCELHRKVHGNKFTYTLLDKRMEFRRSLKQITIASALVGLVFGGYFLIKND
;
A
#
# COMPACT_ATOMS: atom_id res chain seq x y z
N MET A 1 -4.61 12.83 -14.66
CA MET A 1 -3.51 13.41 -13.85
C MET A 1 -2.93 12.42 -12.83
N ILE A 2 -3.73 11.60 -12.14
CA ILE A 2 -3.27 10.67 -11.09
C ILE A 2 -2.52 9.42 -11.61
N ILE A 3 -3.01 8.76 -12.67
CA ILE A 3 -2.38 7.54 -13.22
C ILE A 3 -0.96 7.84 -13.73
N ARG A 4 -0.74 9.02 -14.35
CA ARG A 4 0.59 9.46 -14.77
C ARG A 4 1.56 9.55 -13.59
N ARG A 5 1.11 10.07 -12.45
CA ARG A 5 1.92 10.15 -11.22
C ARG A 5 2.26 8.75 -10.70
N ILE A 6 1.28 7.83 -10.66
CA ILE A 6 1.51 6.43 -10.27
C ILE A 6 2.53 5.77 -11.21
N LYS A 7 2.38 5.92 -12.53
CA LYS A 7 3.33 5.38 -13.52
C LYS A 7 4.74 5.95 -13.36
N ASN A 8 4.88 7.24 -13.05
CA ASN A 8 6.19 7.85 -12.77
C ASN A 8 6.84 7.27 -11.51
N ILE A 9 6.07 7.14 -10.42
CA ILE A 9 6.56 6.50 -9.19
C ILE A 9 6.95 5.05 -9.49
N ALA A 10 6.12 4.31 -10.23
CA ALA A 10 6.41 2.94 -10.61
C ALA A 10 7.73 2.82 -11.37
N LYS A 11 7.96 3.67 -12.37
CA LYS A 11 9.22 3.75 -13.11
C LYS A 11 10.42 4.02 -12.20
N GLN A 12 10.31 4.98 -11.27
CA GLN A 12 11.38 5.30 -10.32
C GLN A 12 11.67 4.19 -9.32
N ARG A 13 10.68 3.35 -9.01
CA ARG A 13 10.76 2.28 -8.02
C ARG A 13 11.02 0.90 -8.64
N GLY A 14 11.02 0.79 -9.97
CA GLY A 14 11.07 -0.49 -10.67
C GLY A 14 9.81 -1.33 -10.46
N TYR A 15 8.67 -0.70 -10.13
CA TYR A 15 7.40 -1.40 -9.97
C TYR A 15 6.71 -1.59 -11.32
N VAL A 16 6.02 -2.72 -11.44
CA VAL A 16 5.23 -3.06 -12.61
C VAL A 16 3.89 -2.32 -12.57
N VAL A 17 3.48 -1.77 -13.72
CA VAL A 17 2.13 -1.32 -13.99
C VAL A 17 1.64 -2.09 -15.21
N TYR A 18 0.49 -2.74 -15.10
CA TYR A 18 -0.09 -3.52 -16.19
C TYR A 18 -0.89 -2.62 -17.13
N ASP A 19 -0.60 -2.73 -18.42
CA ASP A 19 -1.33 -2.03 -19.49
C ASP A 19 -2.33 -2.96 -20.22
N ASP A 20 -2.28 -4.27 -19.95
CA ASP A 20 -3.19 -5.27 -20.50
C ASP A 20 -4.66 -4.91 -20.19
N PRO A 21 -5.57 -5.00 -21.17
CA PRO A 21 -6.99 -4.76 -20.94
C PRO A 21 -7.55 -5.62 -19.81
N TYR A 22 -8.32 -4.99 -18.91
CA TYR A 22 -8.94 -5.60 -17.72
C TYR A 22 -7.98 -6.17 -16.67
N LYS A 23 -6.67 -5.98 -16.81
CA LYS A 23 -5.69 -6.36 -15.79
C LYS A 23 -5.56 -5.26 -14.75
N LEU A 24 -6.17 -5.50 -13.60
CA LEU A 24 -6.14 -4.57 -12.47
C LEU A 24 -4.72 -4.27 -11.99
N ASN A 25 -4.48 -2.98 -11.79
CA ASN A 25 -3.46 -2.44 -10.92
C ASN A 25 -4.12 -2.06 -9.60
N ILE A 26 -3.62 -2.60 -8.47
CA ILE A 26 -4.16 -2.36 -7.14
C ILE A 26 -3.07 -1.70 -6.28
N TRP A 27 -3.29 -0.44 -5.92
CA TRP A 27 -2.29 0.41 -5.26
C TRP A 27 -2.85 0.99 -3.96
N GLY A 28 -2.37 0.51 -2.81
CA GLY A 28 -2.60 1.15 -1.52
C GLY A 28 -1.72 2.39 -1.37
N ILE A 29 -2.30 3.46 -0.87
CA ILE A 29 -1.62 4.72 -0.57
C ILE A 29 -1.84 4.99 0.91
N ARG A 30 -0.83 4.69 1.71
CA ARG A 30 -0.82 5.02 3.13
C ARG A 30 -0.61 6.52 3.34
N ALA A 31 -1.44 7.11 4.18
CA ALA A 31 -1.52 8.52 4.47
C ALA A 31 -0.23 9.05 5.09
N ASN A 32 -0.04 10.37 4.97
CA ASN A 32 0.99 11.08 5.73
C ASN A 32 0.44 11.48 7.10
N SER A 33 -0.06 10.49 7.82
CA SER A 33 -0.70 10.60 9.12
C SER A 33 -0.12 9.54 10.03
N THR A 34 -0.08 9.85 11.31
CA THR A 34 0.31 8.91 12.37
C THR A 34 -0.85 8.67 13.33
N THR A 35 -2.04 9.18 13.02
CA THR A 35 -3.24 8.94 13.81
C THR A 35 -3.60 7.46 13.67
N PRO A 36 -3.47 6.64 14.72
CA PRO A 36 -3.88 5.25 14.61
C PRO A 36 -5.41 5.18 14.58
N ASN A 37 -5.94 4.01 14.26
CA ASN A 37 -7.38 3.71 14.32
C ASN A 37 -8.28 4.47 13.34
N SER A 38 -7.71 5.13 12.32
CA SER A 38 -8.45 5.82 11.26
C SER A 38 -8.46 5.06 9.94
N PHE A 39 -9.45 5.41 9.11
CA PHE A 39 -9.53 5.02 7.69
C PHE A 39 -9.12 6.21 6.81
N ASP A 40 -7.91 6.71 6.96
CA ASP A 40 -7.34 7.84 6.23
C ASP A 40 -6.50 7.43 5.01
N ASP A 41 -6.36 6.12 4.80
CA ASP A 41 -5.67 5.54 3.67
C ASP A 41 -6.61 5.29 2.49
N GLU A 42 -6.02 5.11 1.31
CA GLU A 42 -6.76 4.90 0.08
C GLU A 42 -6.24 3.66 -0.66
N ILE A 43 -7.14 2.94 -1.33
CA ILE A 43 -6.77 1.96 -2.35
C ILE A 43 -7.24 2.44 -3.71
N HIS A 44 -6.28 2.57 -4.61
CA HIS A 44 -6.43 3.07 -5.96
C HIS A 44 -6.42 1.87 -6.89
N VAL A 45 -7.52 1.69 -7.64
CA VAL A 45 -7.68 0.57 -8.55
C VAL A 45 -7.88 1.11 -9.95
N PHE A 46 -7.07 0.63 -10.89
CA PHE A 46 -7.18 1.08 -12.27
C PHE A 46 -6.78 0.00 -13.26
N THR A 47 -7.37 0.09 -14.45
CA THR A 47 -7.13 -0.86 -15.54
C THR A 47 -7.39 -0.19 -16.88
N ASN A 48 -6.70 -0.66 -17.91
CA ASN A 48 -7.06 -0.35 -19.28
C ASN A 48 -8.38 -1.09 -19.61
N ILE A 49 -9.36 -0.39 -20.17
CA ILE A 49 -10.63 -0.93 -20.69
C ILE A 49 -10.73 -0.76 -22.21
N GLY A 50 -9.71 -0.19 -22.85
CA GLY A 50 -9.54 -0.11 -24.30
C GLY A 50 -8.63 -1.21 -24.82
N THR A 51 -7.93 -0.95 -25.93
CA THR A 51 -6.88 -1.84 -26.46
C THR A 51 -5.50 -1.37 -26.02
N LEU A 52 -4.45 -2.15 -26.30
CA LEU A 52 -3.07 -1.71 -26.07
C LEU A 52 -2.68 -0.53 -26.97
N GLN A 53 -3.19 -0.50 -28.21
CA GLN A 53 -2.92 0.57 -29.18
C GLN A 53 -3.73 1.84 -28.88
N LYS A 54 -4.92 1.70 -28.32
CA LYS A 54 -5.81 2.81 -27.94
C LYS A 54 -6.29 2.62 -26.49
N PRO A 55 -5.40 2.89 -25.51
CA PRO A 55 -5.73 2.66 -24.11
C PRO A 55 -6.81 3.64 -23.63
N ASN A 56 -7.74 3.13 -22.84
CA ASN A 56 -8.74 3.91 -22.13
C ASN A 56 -8.71 3.48 -20.67
N TRP A 57 -8.42 4.37 -19.74
CA TRP A 57 -8.16 4.00 -18.36
C TRP A 57 -9.37 4.24 -17.47
N ALA A 58 -9.88 3.16 -16.86
CA ALA A 58 -10.84 3.24 -15.79
C ALA A 58 -10.10 3.29 -14.43
N TYR A 59 -10.66 4.04 -13.48
CA TYR A 59 -9.99 4.37 -12.23
C TYR A 59 -10.99 4.58 -11.09
N TRP A 60 -10.70 3.99 -9.94
CA TRP A 60 -11.50 4.06 -8.72
C TRP A 60 -10.60 4.26 -7.50
N VAL A 61 -11.16 4.89 -6.46
CA VAL A 61 -10.51 5.10 -5.16
C VAL A 61 -11.49 4.64 -4.10
N PHE A 62 -11.00 3.89 -3.11
CA PHE A 62 -11.79 3.47 -1.96
C PHE A 62 -11.06 3.80 -0.67
N GLN A 63 -11.84 4.19 0.34
CA GLN A 63 -11.33 4.51 1.66
C GLN A 63 -11.02 3.22 2.44
N ILE A 64 -9.78 3.08 2.88
CA ILE A 64 -9.30 1.92 3.62
C ILE A 64 -8.48 2.35 4.84
N THR A 65 -8.02 1.37 5.61
CA THR A 65 -6.88 1.50 6.49
C THR A 65 -5.84 0.47 6.09
N THR A 66 -4.57 0.83 6.16
CA THR A 66 -3.39 -0.02 5.97
C THR A 66 -2.64 -0.20 7.29
N ASP A 67 -3.12 0.48 8.33
CA ASP A 67 -2.55 0.52 9.66
C ASP A 67 -3.35 -0.40 10.61
N PRO A 68 -2.70 -0.99 11.63
CA PRO A 68 -3.40 -1.74 12.65
C PRO A 68 -4.31 -0.85 13.50
N GLY A 69 -5.41 -1.41 13.99
CA GLY A 69 -6.22 -0.74 15.01
C GLY A 69 -5.50 -0.72 16.36
N THR A 70 -5.80 0.29 17.18
CA THR A 70 -5.19 0.49 18.50
C THR A 70 -5.31 -0.74 19.41
N TYR A 71 -6.42 -1.46 19.32
CA TYR A 71 -6.59 -2.73 20.06
C TYR A 71 -5.43 -3.70 19.81
N TRP A 72 -5.02 -3.90 18.55
CA TRP A 72 -3.97 -4.84 18.21
C TRP A 72 -2.58 -4.30 18.54
N LEU A 73 -2.37 -2.98 18.47
CA LEU A 73 -1.12 -2.37 18.96
C LEU A 73 -0.93 -2.66 20.46
N SER A 74 -2.00 -2.56 21.27
CA SER A 74 -1.93 -2.88 22.70
C SER A 74 -2.00 -4.38 23.02
N ASN A 75 -2.59 -5.20 22.12
CA ASN A 75 -2.82 -6.64 22.33
C ASN A 75 -2.32 -7.46 21.13
N PRO A 76 -1.00 -7.49 20.88
CA PRO A 76 -0.46 -8.18 19.72
C PRO A 76 -0.71 -9.69 19.82
N SER A 77 -1.23 -10.29 18.73
CA SER A 77 -1.43 -11.73 18.64
C SER A 77 -0.12 -12.51 18.42
N ASN A 78 0.99 -11.81 18.22
CA ASN A 78 2.31 -12.37 18.02
C ASN A 78 3.28 -11.75 19.04
N SER A 79 4.12 -12.58 19.67
CA SER A 79 5.16 -12.15 20.61
C SER A 79 6.11 -11.07 20.05
N LYS A 80 6.31 -11.05 18.73
CA LYS A 80 7.14 -10.05 18.03
C LYS A 80 6.45 -8.70 17.85
N GLY A 81 5.16 -8.59 18.19
CA GLY A 81 4.37 -7.37 17.98
C GLY A 81 3.43 -7.44 16.78
N THR A 82 2.70 -6.35 16.58
CA THR A 82 1.66 -6.26 15.56
C THR A 82 2.26 -6.03 14.18
N ALA A 83 1.68 -6.69 13.17
CA ALA A 83 2.20 -6.61 11.81
C ALA A 83 1.79 -5.31 11.15
N ILE A 84 2.74 -4.64 10.49
CA ILE A 84 2.50 -3.53 9.59
C ILE A 84 3.08 -3.94 8.23
N LEU A 85 2.27 -3.96 7.17
CA LEU A 85 2.80 -4.31 5.84
C LEU A 85 3.87 -3.31 5.41
N LYS A 86 5.06 -3.81 5.05
CA LYS A 86 6.16 -2.97 4.56
C LYS A 86 5.77 -2.37 3.20
N PRO A 87 5.98 -1.07 2.95
CA PRO A 87 5.77 -0.47 1.64
C PRO A 87 6.62 -1.17 0.57
N GLY A 88 6.03 -1.45 -0.59
CA GLY A 88 6.60 -2.33 -1.60
C GLY A 88 5.59 -2.80 -2.64
N GLN A 89 6.08 -3.52 -3.65
CA GLN A 89 5.22 -4.22 -4.61
C GLN A 89 5.26 -5.74 -4.38
N PHE A 90 4.08 -6.33 -4.24
CA PHE A 90 3.86 -7.75 -3.96
C PHE A 90 3.29 -8.44 -5.20
N VAL A 91 4.16 -8.69 -6.18
CA VAL A 91 3.77 -9.24 -7.49
C VAL A 91 3.19 -10.64 -7.37
N ASP A 92 1.99 -10.86 -7.92
CA ASP A 92 1.27 -12.15 -7.93
C ASP A 92 1.21 -12.84 -6.57
N THR A 93 1.04 -12.06 -5.50
CA THR A 93 1.09 -12.56 -4.11
C THR A 93 -0.30 -12.92 -3.59
N TYR A 94 -1.33 -12.28 -4.12
CA TYR A 94 -2.70 -12.36 -3.64
C TYR A 94 -3.57 -13.18 -4.60
N LYS A 95 -4.62 -13.82 -4.06
CA LYS A 95 -5.69 -14.46 -4.84
C LYS A 95 -7.03 -14.22 -4.17
N ILE A 96 -8.12 -14.31 -4.95
CA ILE A 96 -9.47 -14.40 -4.38
C ILE A 96 -9.56 -15.73 -3.62
N ASP A 97 -9.78 -15.63 -2.31
CA ASP A 97 -9.95 -16.77 -1.40
C ASP A 97 -10.78 -16.33 -0.18
N LYS A 98 -11.18 -17.28 0.68
CA LYS A 98 -11.98 -16.99 1.86
C LYS A 98 -11.12 -16.37 2.98
N HIS A 99 -11.44 -15.13 3.35
CA HIS A 99 -10.94 -14.52 4.57
C HIS A 99 -11.57 -15.20 5.79
N ARG A 100 -10.73 -15.83 6.63
CA ARG A 100 -11.13 -16.60 7.81
C ARG A 100 -12.17 -17.70 7.52
N GLY A 101 -12.21 -18.23 6.30
CA GLY A 101 -13.21 -19.22 5.88
C GLY A 101 -14.63 -18.68 5.68
N LYS A 102 -14.87 -17.36 5.83
CA LYS A 102 -16.24 -16.79 5.90
C LYS A 102 -16.72 -16.12 4.62
N TYR A 103 -15.89 -15.33 3.95
CA TYR A 103 -16.27 -14.58 2.74
C TYR A 103 -15.07 -14.35 1.85
N TYR A 104 -15.29 -14.16 0.54
CA TYR A 104 -14.22 -13.93 -0.43
C TYR A 104 -13.58 -12.55 -0.30
N ALA A 105 -12.26 -12.52 -0.39
CA ALA A 105 -11.40 -11.34 -0.31
C ALA A 105 -10.09 -11.61 -1.08
N LEU A 106 -9.28 -10.59 -1.32
CA LEU A 106 -7.90 -10.83 -1.79
C LEU A 106 -7.03 -11.24 -0.61
N CYS A 107 -6.58 -12.48 -0.63
CA CYS A 107 -5.84 -13.07 0.47
C CYS A 107 -4.39 -13.35 0.09
N GLN A 108 -3.46 -13.10 1.02
CA GLN A 108 -2.07 -13.53 0.87
C GLN A 108 -2.04 -15.07 0.82
N ARG A 109 -1.75 -15.64 -0.36
CA ARG A 109 -1.81 -17.10 -0.59
C ARG A 109 -0.75 -17.64 -1.52
N LEU A 110 -0.12 -16.78 -2.32
CA LEU A 110 0.79 -17.24 -3.38
C LEU A 110 2.25 -16.99 -3.04
N LYS A 111 2.56 -15.94 -2.28
CA LYS A 111 3.94 -15.60 -1.88
C LYS A 111 4.00 -15.02 -0.45
N LYS A 112 5.19 -15.07 0.14
CA LYS A 112 5.50 -14.40 1.42
C LYS A 112 5.50 -12.87 1.22
N VAL A 113 5.15 -12.15 2.29
CA VAL A 113 5.23 -10.68 2.34
C VAL A 113 6.11 -10.28 3.51
N THR A 114 6.76 -9.13 3.40
CA THR A 114 7.51 -8.54 4.51
C THR A 114 6.60 -7.62 5.31
N VAL A 115 6.55 -7.84 6.62
CA VAL A 115 5.94 -6.90 7.57
C VAL A 115 7.04 -6.28 8.42
N ILE A 116 6.79 -5.07 8.89
CA ILE A 116 7.53 -4.45 9.98
C ILE A 116 6.76 -4.81 11.25
N ARG A 117 7.48 -5.32 12.25
CA ARG A 117 6.91 -5.69 13.54
C ARG A 117 7.13 -4.56 14.52
N ASP A 118 6.01 -3.99 14.96
CA ASP A 118 5.95 -2.92 15.93
C ASP A 118 5.87 -3.52 17.35
N TYR A 119 6.93 -3.33 18.14
CA TYR A 119 7.17 -4.06 19.40
C TYR A 119 6.94 -3.22 20.66
N ASP A 120 7.05 -1.89 20.59
CA ASP A 120 7.15 -1.04 21.79
C ASP A 120 5.81 -0.78 22.49
N ARG A 121 4.69 -1.24 21.92
CA ARG A 121 3.34 -1.23 22.53
C ARG A 121 2.90 0.16 23.00
N ASP A 122 3.53 1.22 22.49
CA ASP A 122 3.25 2.60 22.88
C ASP A 122 2.10 3.22 22.07
N ALA A 123 1.51 2.43 21.17
CA ALA A 123 0.46 2.81 20.23
C ALA A 123 0.90 3.89 19.21
N VAL A 124 2.21 4.05 19.01
CA VAL A 124 2.82 4.82 17.93
C VAL A 124 3.27 3.86 16.86
N LEU A 125 2.93 4.16 15.61
CA LEU A 125 3.31 3.30 14.51
C LEU A 125 4.79 3.50 14.17
N ASP A 126 5.66 2.55 14.57
CA ASP A 126 7.07 2.60 14.20
C ASP A 126 7.37 1.86 12.87
N PHE A 127 7.34 2.65 11.80
CA PHE A 127 7.66 2.16 10.45
C PHE A 127 9.17 2.08 10.14
N TYR A 128 10.06 2.48 11.05
CA TYR A 128 11.47 2.73 10.76
C TYR A 128 12.46 2.07 11.72
N ASN A 129 12.04 1.68 12.93
CA ASN A 129 12.85 0.96 13.91
C ASN A 129 12.44 -0.52 14.04
N GLY A 130 11.26 -0.89 13.52
CA GLY A 130 10.70 -2.22 13.66
C GLY A 130 11.49 -3.27 12.88
N LYS A 131 11.50 -4.51 13.37
CA LYS A 131 12.22 -5.60 12.70
C LYS A 131 11.41 -6.11 11.50
N GLU A 132 12.08 -6.26 10.37
CA GLU A 132 11.49 -6.88 9.18
C GLU A 132 11.27 -8.39 9.40
N ASP A 133 10.11 -8.87 9.00
CA ASP A 133 9.70 -10.26 9.14
C ASP A 133 9.05 -10.74 7.83
N LEU A 134 9.76 -11.57 7.06
CA LEU A 134 9.29 -12.14 5.80
C LEU A 134 8.57 -13.47 6.04
N GLY A 135 7.28 -13.53 5.73
CA GLY A 135 6.52 -14.74 6.04
C GLY A 135 5.09 -14.78 5.51
N TRP A 136 4.40 -15.83 5.96
CA TRP A 136 2.97 -16.02 5.76
C TRP A 136 2.23 -15.39 6.94
N HIS A 137 1.89 -14.12 6.80
CA HIS A 137 1.31 -13.31 7.88
C HIS A 137 -0.21 -13.20 7.79
N GLY A 138 -0.80 -13.66 6.69
CA GLY A 138 -2.24 -13.57 6.47
C GLY A 138 -2.72 -12.14 6.24
N ILE A 139 -1.86 -11.28 5.69
CA ILE A 139 -2.20 -9.89 5.35
C ILE A 139 -3.15 -9.93 4.15
N ASN A 140 -4.44 -9.70 4.39
CA ASN A 140 -5.48 -9.75 3.36
C ASN A 140 -6.00 -8.34 3.08
N ILE A 141 -6.64 -8.17 1.94
CA ILE A 141 -7.40 -6.97 1.57
C ILE A 141 -8.89 -7.31 1.71
N HIS A 142 -9.55 -6.82 2.76
CA HIS A 142 -10.91 -7.23 3.14
C HIS A 142 -11.76 -6.06 3.66
N ARG A 143 -13.03 -6.32 4.02
CA ARG A 143 -13.93 -5.34 4.63
C ARG A 143 -13.93 -5.41 6.16
N ALA A 144 -14.19 -4.29 6.83
CA ALA A 144 -14.42 -4.29 8.28
C ALA A 144 -15.77 -4.95 8.63
N ARG A 145 -16.89 -4.41 8.12
CA ARG A 145 -18.27 -4.88 8.40
C ARG A 145 -18.95 -5.50 7.19
N LYS A 146 -20.04 -6.25 7.39
CA LYS A 146 -20.79 -6.91 6.29
C LYS A 146 -21.66 -5.94 5.52
N VAL A 147 -22.13 -4.91 6.21
CA VAL A 147 -23.00 -3.85 5.70
C VAL A 147 -22.58 -2.54 6.34
N GLY A 148 -22.84 -1.43 5.65
CA GLY A 148 -22.58 -0.07 6.14
C GLY A 148 -21.10 0.30 6.22
N GLU A 149 -20.86 1.35 7.00
CA GLU A 149 -19.53 1.91 7.25
C GLU A 149 -19.00 1.54 8.63
N THR A 150 -17.69 1.67 8.77
CA THR A 150 -16.97 1.54 10.04
C THR A 150 -16.19 2.83 10.26
N TYR A 151 -16.28 3.40 11.46
CA TYR A 151 -15.63 4.69 11.76
C TYR A 151 -14.28 4.53 12.47
N THR A 152 -14.05 3.39 13.11
CA THR A 152 -12.81 3.03 13.81
C THR A 152 -12.30 1.65 13.39
N VAL A 153 -10.99 1.46 13.33
CA VAL A 153 -10.37 0.21 12.85
C VAL A 153 -10.43 -0.91 13.90
N ASP A 154 -10.09 -0.60 15.15
CA ASP A 154 -10.05 -1.46 16.32
C ASP A 154 -9.63 -2.91 16.00
N ARG A 155 -10.53 -3.87 16.21
CA ARG A 155 -10.26 -5.30 16.02
C ARG A 155 -10.26 -5.73 14.55
N PHE A 156 -10.62 -4.85 13.62
CA PHE A 156 -10.78 -5.20 12.21
C PHE A 156 -9.44 -5.36 11.48
N SER A 157 -8.33 -4.77 11.95
CA SER A 157 -7.02 -4.92 11.33
C SER A 157 -5.88 -5.13 12.33
N ALA A 158 -5.20 -6.27 12.21
CA ALA A 158 -3.90 -6.53 12.84
C ALA A 158 -2.73 -6.37 11.83
N GLY A 159 -2.93 -5.53 10.80
CA GLY A 159 -2.00 -5.34 9.67
C GLY A 159 -2.60 -5.60 8.28
N CYS A 160 -3.86 -6.01 8.21
CA CYS A 160 -4.59 -6.17 6.94
C CYS A 160 -4.93 -4.82 6.30
N GLN A 161 -5.30 -4.85 5.03
CA GLN A 161 -5.77 -3.67 4.30
C GLN A 161 -7.31 -3.71 4.33
N VAL A 162 -7.93 -2.81 5.08
CA VAL A 162 -9.35 -2.96 5.46
C VAL A 162 -10.19 -1.83 4.90
N PHE A 163 -11.20 -2.18 4.11
CA PHE A 163 -12.20 -1.25 3.59
C PHE A 163 -13.11 -0.74 4.69
N LYS A 164 -13.32 0.58 4.68
CA LYS A 164 -14.24 1.28 5.57
C LYS A 164 -15.70 0.92 5.29
N ASN A 165 -16.07 0.95 4.01
CA ASN A 165 -17.44 0.76 3.53
C ASN A 165 -17.62 -0.63 2.87
N ALA A 166 -18.69 -1.32 3.23
CA ALA A 166 -18.96 -2.66 2.72
C ALA A 166 -19.37 -2.71 1.23
N ALA A 167 -20.08 -1.69 0.72
CA ALA A 167 -20.48 -1.60 -0.68
C ALA A 167 -19.26 -1.33 -1.58
N ASP A 168 -18.34 -0.48 -1.15
CA ASP A 168 -17.05 -0.26 -1.83
C ASP A 168 -16.26 -1.55 -1.97
N PHE A 169 -16.16 -2.32 -0.88
CA PHE A 169 -15.52 -3.62 -0.93
C PHE A 169 -16.23 -4.59 -1.88
N GLN A 170 -17.56 -4.61 -1.90
CA GLN A 170 -18.30 -5.44 -2.85
C GLN A 170 -18.01 -5.04 -4.30
N PHE A 171 -17.94 -3.74 -4.59
CA PHE A 171 -17.60 -3.25 -5.91
C PHE A 171 -16.15 -3.60 -6.28
N PHE A 172 -15.21 -3.42 -5.35
CA PHE A 172 -13.82 -3.87 -5.50
C PHE A 172 -13.72 -5.37 -5.82
N MET A 173 -14.47 -6.22 -5.11
CA MET A 173 -14.49 -7.65 -5.40
C MET A 173 -15.07 -7.98 -6.77
N LYS A 174 -16.07 -7.23 -7.26
CA LYS A 174 -16.57 -7.37 -8.64
C LYS A 174 -15.48 -7.05 -9.67
N LEU A 175 -14.69 -6.01 -9.44
CA LEU A 175 -13.53 -5.70 -10.30
C LEU A 175 -12.52 -6.86 -10.28
N CYS A 176 -12.22 -7.42 -9.11
CA CYS A 176 -11.30 -8.56 -8.99
C CYS A 176 -11.82 -9.80 -9.71
N GLU A 177 -13.13 -10.06 -9.67
CA GLU A 177 -13.73 -11.16 -10.43
C GLU A 177 -13.64 -10.95 -11.95
N LEU A 178 -13.78 -9.71 -12.44
CA LEU A 178 -13.56 -9.40 -13.86
C LEU A 178 -12.11 -9.66 -14.28
N HIS A 179 -11.14 -9.21 -13.48
CA HIS A 179 -9.73 -9.56 -13.67
C HIS A 179 -9.56 -11.08 -13.74
N ARG A 180 -10.10 -11.80 -12.76
CA ARG A 180 -9.93 -13.25 -12.63
C ARG A 180 -10.40 -14.02 -13.85
N LYS A 181 -11.51 -13.60 -14.46
CA LYS A 181 -12.07 -14.23 -15.67
C LYS A 181 -11.12 -14.18 -16.87
N VAL A 182 -10.30 -13.13 -16.98
CA VAL A 182 -9.42 -12.89 -18.13
C VAL A 182 -7.98 -13.31 -17.84
N HIS A 183 -7.48 -12.98 -16.65
CA HIS A 183 -6.05 -13.09 -16.29
C HIS A 183 -5.76 -14.16 -15.23
N GLY A 184 -6.79 -14.85 -14.75
CA GLY A 184 -6.68 -15.88 -13.71
C GLY A 184 -6.65 -15.32 -12.28
N ASN A 185 -6.57 -16.23 -11.30
CA ASN A 185 -6.72 -15.89 -9.88
C ASN A 185 -5.39 -15.49 -9.21
N LYS A 186 -4.70 -14.48 -9.76
CA LYS A 186 -3.44 -13.96 -9.22
C LYS A 186 -3.45 -12.43 -9.29
N PHE A 187 -3.06 -11.77 -8.22
CA PHE A 187 -3.13 -10.32 -8.10
C PHE A 187 -1.85 -9.76 -7.50
N THR A 188 -1.43 -8.63 -8.07
CA THR A 188 -0.36 -7.79 -7.56
C THR A 188 -0.94 -6.66 -6.75
N TYR A 189 -0.42 -6.46 -5.55
CA TYR A 189 -0.73 -5.32 -4.71
C TYR A 189 0.54 -4.49 -4.51
N THR A 190 0.43 -3.18 -4.67
CA THR A 190 1.51 -2.23 -4.40
C THR A 190 1.10 -1.33 -3.25
N LEU A 191 1.96 -1.15 -2.26
CA LEU A 191 1.74 -0.24 -1.15
C LEU A 191 2.78 0.88 -1.19
N LEU A 192 2.30 2.12 -1.30
CA LEU A 192 3.09 3.33 -1.12
C LEU A 192 2.84 3.92 0.26
N ASP A 193 3.85 4.59 0.80
CA ASP A 193 3.77 5.28 2.09
C ASP A 193 4.18 6.74 1.90
N LYS A 194 3.20 7.66 2.04
CA LYS A 194 3.43 9.09 1.82
C LYS A 194 4.50 9.65 2.77
N ARG A 195 4.68 9.09 3.97
CA ARG A 195 5.74 9.53 4.91
C ARG A 195 7.12 9.20 4.35
N MET A 196 7.28 7.99 3.79
CA MET A 196 8.53 7.58 3.15
C MET A 196 8.81 8.42 1.90
N GLU A 197 7.81 8.70 1.08
CA GLU A 197 7.97 9.55 -0.10
C GLU A 197 8.37 10.99 0.27
N PHE A 198 7.76 11.55 1.30
CA PHE A 198 8.08 12.90 1.79
C PHE A 198 9.53 12.98 2.30
N ARG A 199 9.94 12.06 3.17
CA ARG A 199 11.32 12.00 3.70
C ARG A 199 12.36 11.80 2.60
N ARG A 200 12.05 10.96 1.60
CA ARG A 200 12.95 10.75 0.45
C ARG A 200 13.11 12.02 -0.38
N SER A 201 12.02 12.74 -0.61
CA SER A 201 12.03 14.01 -1.34
C SER A 201 12.89 15.04 -0.61
N LEU A 202 12.74 15.15 0.72
CA LEU A 202 13.60 16.01 1.55
C LEU A 202 15.08 15.62 1.44
N LYS A 203 15.42 14.34 1.58
CA LYS A 203 16.81 13.87 1.48
C LYS A 203 17.43 14.20 0.11
N GLN A 204 16.68 14.05 -0.98
CA GLN A 204 17.15 14.40 -2.32
C GLN A 204 17.41 15.89 -2.47
N ILE A 205 16.51 16.74 -1.95
CA ILE A 205 16.68 18.19 -1.94
C ILE A 205 17.93 18.57 -1.14
N THR A 206 18.11 18.02 0.06
CA THR A 206 19.29 18.30 0.90
C THR A 206 20.60 17.93 0.19
N ILE A 207 20.67 16.76 -0.44
CA ILE A 207 21.86 16.34 -1.19
C ILE A 207 22.12 17.27 -2.38
N ALA A 208 21.07 17.62 -3.14
CA ALA A 208 21.21 18.51 -4.29
C ALA A 208 21.70 19.90 -3.86
N SER A 209 21.12 20.48 -2.80
CA SER A 209 21.56 21.77 -2.25
C SER A 209 23.01 21.73 -1.76
N ALA A 210 23.43 20.64 -1.11
CA ALA A 210 24.82 20.48 -0.66
C ALA A 210 25.80 20.40 -1.83
N LEU A 211 25.47 19.65 -2.89
CA LEU A 211 26.29 19.54 -4.10
C LEU A 211 26.42 20.89 -4.82
N VAL A 212 25.31 21.63 -4.95
CA VAL A 212 25.32 22.98 -5.52
C VAL A 212 26.23 23.91 -4.69
N GLY A 213 26.10 23.88 -3.36
CA GLY A 213 26.96 24.65 -2.47
C GLY A 213 28.45 24.35 -2.63
N LEU A 214 28.83 23.07 -2.75
CA LEU A 214 30.21 22.66 -2.99
C LEU A 214 30.75 23.14 -4.34
N VAL A 215 29.95 23.08 -5.40
CA VAL A 215 30.35 23.55 -6.74
C VAL A 215 30.55 25.06 -6.75
N PHE A 216 29.61 25.83 -6.21
CA PHE A 216 29.75 27.29 -6.15
C PHE A 216 30.87 27.71 -5.20
N GLY A 217 30.99 27.09 -4.03
CA GLY A 217 32.08 27.35 -3.09
C GLY A 217 33.45 27.04 -3.71
N GLY A 218 33.61 25.90 -4.38
CA GLY A 218 34.83 25.54 -5.10
C GLY A 218 35.14 26.52 -6.24
N TYR A 219 34.14 26.95 -7.01
CA TYR A 219 34.33 27.95 -8.07
C TYR A 219 34.80 29.30 -7.52
N PHE A 220 34.23 29.77 -6.41
CA PHE A 220 34.66 31.01 -5.77
C PHE A 220 36.07 30.92 -5.18
N LEU A 221 36.46 29.76 -4.65
CA LEU A 221 37.83 29.54 -4.17
C LEU A 221 38.84 29.57 -5.33
N ILE A 222 38.55 28.88 -6.44
CA ILE A 222 39.45 28.84 -7.62
C ILE A 222 39.55 30.20 -8.32
N LYS A 223 38.50 31.02 -8.30
CA LYS A 223 38.48 32.33 -8.97
C LYS A 223 39.18 33.43 -8.15
N ASN A 224 39.34 33.24 -6.85
CA ASN A 224 39.94 34.22 -5.95
C ASN A 224 41.43 33.94 -5.63
N ASP A 225 42.01 32.90 -6.25
CA ASP A 225 43.46 32.66 -6.36
C ASP A 225 43.96 33.14 -7.73
#